data_AF-A0A964YFF9-F1
#
_entry.id   AF-A0A964YFF9-F1
#
_cell.length_a   1.000
_cell.length_b   1.000
_cell.length_c   1.000
_cell.angle_alpha   90.00
_cell.angle_beta   90.00
_cell.angle_gamma   90.00
#
_symmetry.space_group_name_H-M   'P 1'
#
loop_
_entity.id
_entity.type
_entity.pdbx_description
1 polymer ?
#
loop_
_entity_poly.entity_id
_entity_poly.type
_entity_poly.pdbx_seq_one_letter_code
_entity_poly.pdbx_strand_id
1 'polypeptide(L)'
;MRKILLIAAGMLLSAGAALAQQPVRPLPKVGSCPFGYYSSGNYCVPSKSGNTNGAIEKSGNSCPFGFYASGNYCLSSPGNEREAIQKTGNSCPFGWYSSGSYCVKHH
;
A
#
# COMPACT_ATOMS: atom_id res chain seq x y z
N MET A 1 -54.69 26.87 -2.49
CA MET A 1 -53.75 26.28 -1.50
C MET A 1 -53.29 24.92 -2.03
N ARG A 2 -52.02 24.78 -2.45
CA ARG A 2 -51.46 23.49 -2.92
C ARG A 2 -50.14 23.30 -2.20
N LYS A 3 -50.14 22.42 -1.19
CA LYS A 3 -49.00 22.16 -0.29
C LYS A 3 -47.90 21.48 -1.10
N ILE A 4 -46.77 22.17 -1.27
CA ILE A 4 -45.54 21.61 -1.82
C ILE A 4 -44.93 20.71 -0.73
N LEU A 5 -45.00 19.39 -0.91
CA LEU A 5 -44.28 18.44 -0.08
C LEU A 5 -42.81 18.46 -0.52
N LEU A 6 -41.97 19.14 0.26
CA LEU A 6 -40.52 19.07 0.13
C LEU A 6 -40.05 17.78 0.82
N ILE A 7 -39.77 16.73 0.04
CA ILE A 7 -39.05 15.55 0.54
C ILE A 7 -37.56 15.91 0.52
N ALA A 8 -37.02 16.29 1.67
CA ALA A 8 -35.59 16.45 1.85
C ALA A 8 -34.95 15.05 1.89
N ALA A 9 -34.48 14.58 0.73
CA ALA A 9 -33.65 13.38 0.64
C ALA A 9 -32.25 13.72 1.20
N GLY A 10 -32.01 13.37 2.47
CA GLY A 10 -30.70 13.49 3.09
C GLY A 10 -29.72 12.53 2.43
N MET A 11 -28.74 13.06 1.68
CA MET A 11 -27.60 12.28 1.20
C MET A 11 -26.70 11.95 2.40
N LEU A 12 -26.77 10.72 2.88
CA LEU A 12 -25.79 10.16 3.81
C LEU A 12 -24.46 10.00 3.06
N LEU A 13 -23.54 10.95 3.25
CA LEU A 13 -22.14 10.78 2.85
C LEU A 13 -21.51 9.75 3.80
N SER A 14 -21.49 8.49 3.38
CA SER A 14 -20.66 7.46 4.02
C SER A 14 -19.19 7.80 3.77
N ALA A 15 -18.54 8.39 4.77
CA ALA A 15 -17.09 8.54 4.80
C ALA A 15 -16.48 7.13 4.95
N GLY A 16 -16.06 6.54 3.83
CA GLY A 16 -15.30 5.29 3.86
C GLY A 16 -13.99 5.53 4.62
N ALA A 17 -13.71 4.70 5.62
CA ALA A 17 -12.40 4.69 6.27
C ALA A 17 -11.34 4.35 5.22
N ALA A 18 -10.37 5.26 5.01
CA ALA A 18 -9.24 4.98 4.16
C ALA A 18 -8.32 3.98 4.87
N LEU A 19 -8.38 2.73 4.43
CA LEU A 19 -7.53 1.65 4.93
C LEU A 19 -6.06 1.94 4.60
N ALA A 20 -5.16 1.54 5.48
CA ALA A 20 -3.71 1.71 5.29
C ALA A 20 -3.18 0.79 4.18
N GLN A 21 -3.39 1.10 2.90
CA GLN A 21 -2.93 0.23 1.81
C GLN A 21 -1.53 0.59 1.30
N GLN A 22 -0.70 -0.43 1.01
CA GLN A 22 0.61 -0.18 0.41
C GLN A 22 0.47 0.52 -0.95
N PRO A 23 1.19 1.64 -1.20
CA PRO A 23 1.00 2.41 -2.42
C PRO A 23 1.52 1.69 -3.67
N VAL A 24 0.75 1.80 -4.74
CA VAL A 24 1.16 1.41 -6.10
C VAL A 24 1.82 2.62 -6.77
N ARG A 25 3.15 2.62 -6.81
CA ARG A 25 3.94 3.74 -7.35
C ARG A 25 5.25 3.24 -7.97
N PRO A 26 5.93 4.04 -8.81
CA PRO A 26 7.27 3.71 -9.26
C PRO A 26 8.23 3.46 -8.09
N LEU A 27 9.08 2.45 -8.23
CA LEU A 27 10.10 2.05 -7.26
C LEU A 27 11.48 2.17 -7.88
N PRO A 28 12.52 2.57 -7.15
CA PRO A 28 13.90 2.44 -7.62
C PRO A 28 14.18 1.00 -8.01
N LYS A 29 14.87 0.81 -9.13
CA LYS A 29 15.19 -0.53 -9.65
C LYS A 29 16.42 -1.09 -8.95
N VAL A 30 16.21 -2.13 -8.16
CA VAL A 30 17.25 -2.90 -7.47
C VAL A 30 17.17 -4.33 -8.00
N GLY A 31 17.98 -4.67 -9.01
CA GLY A 31 17.89 -5.95 -9.71
C GLY A 31 16.65 -6.07 -10.62
N SER A 32 15.96 -7.22 -10.58
CA SER A 32 14.76 -7.46 -11.37
C SER A 32 13.52 -6.81 -10.74
N CYS A 33 12.66 -6.23 -11.58
CA CYS A 33 11.42 -5.61 -11.11
C CYS A 33 10.44 -6.64 -10.53
N PRO A 34 9.62 -6.23 -9.55
CA PRO A 34 8.64 -7.12 -8.95
C PRO A 34 7.53 -7.53 -9.92
N PHE A 35 6.79 -8.58 -9.57
CA PHE A 35 5.61 -8.98 -10.33
C PHE A 35 4.61 -7.82 -10.48
N GLY A 36 4.06 -7.63 -11.67
CA GLY A 36 3.16 -6.51 -11.97
C GLY A 36 3.89 -5.19 -12.28
N TYR A 37 5.22 -5.16 -12.24
CA TYR A 37 6.02 -3.99 -12.61
C TYR A 37 6.90 -4.29 -13.83
N TYR A 38 7.14 -3.26 -14.64
CA TYR A 38 8.07 -3.33 -15.76
C TYR A 38 9.23 -2.36 -15.57
N SER A 39 10.37 -2.67 -16.19
CA SER A 39 11.57 -1.83 -16.12
C SER A 39 11.41 -0.61 -17.03
N SER A 40 11.65 0.58 -16.48
CA SER A 40 11.77 1.84 -17.23
C SER A 40 12.94 2.65 -16.68
N GLY A 41 14.08 2.64 -17.37
CA GLY A 41 15.33 3.22 -16.87
C GLY A 41 15.75 2.63 -15.53
N ASN A 42 15.99 3.51 -14.55
CA ASN A 42 16.40 3.16 -13.18
C ASN A 42 15.20 2.88 -12.25
N TYR A 43 14.01 2.67 -12.80
CA TYR A 43 12.78 2.45 -12.04
C TYR A 43 12.02 1.21 -12.49
N CYS A 44 11.29 0.65 -11.55
CA CYS A 44 10.22 -0.31 -11.80
C CYS A 44 8.89 0.43 -11.75
N VAL A 45 8.18 0.45 -12.88
CA VAL A 45 6.93 1.20 -13.06
C VAL A 45 5.74 0.23 -12.99
N PRO A 46 4.68 0.55 -12.23
CA PRO A 46 3.48 -0.27 -12.16
C PRO A 46 2.84 -0.51 -13.53
N SER A 47 2.45 -1.74 -13.80
CA SER A 47 1.64 -2.05 -14.98
C SER A 47 0.23 -1.48 -14.80
N LYS A 48 -0.37 -1.02 -15.90
CA LYS A 48 -1.73 -0.42 -15.91
C LYS A 48 -2.86 -1.45 -15.71
N SER A 49 -2.57 -2.73 -15.61
CA SER A 49 -3.58 -3.82 -15.68
C SER A 49 -4.49 -3.96 -14.45
N GLY A 50 -4.54 -2.98 -13.54
CA GLY A 50 -5.43 -2.99 -12.37
C GLY A 50 -5.07 -4.01 -11.27
N ASN A 51 -4.19 -4.97 -11.55
CA ASN A 51 -3.80 -6.04 -10.63
C ASN A 51 -2.42 -5.83 -9.98
N THR A 52 -1.84 -4.64 -10.11
CA THR A 52 -0.53 -4.34 -9.54
C THR A 52 -0.69 -4.06 -8.05
N ASN A 53 -0.14 -4.93 -7.20
CA ASN A 53 -0.11 -4.72 -5.76
C ASN A 53 0.99 -3.73 -5.38
N GLY A 54 0.76 -2.95 -4.33
CA GLY A 54 1.78 -2.06 -3.77
C GLY A 54 3.00 -2.86 -3.32
N ALA A 55 4.18 -2.26 -3.44
CA ALA A 55 5.43 -2.92 -3.10
C ALA A 55 6.42 -1.96 -2.44
N ILE A 56 7.40 -2.53 -1.78
CA ILE A 56 8.53 -1.82 -1.16
C ILE A 56 9.82 -2.60 -1.40
N GLU A 57 10.95 -1.90 -1.44
CA GLU A 57 12.26 -2.53 -1.50
C GLU A 57 12.50 -3.44 -0.30
N LYS A 58 13.04 -4.63 -0.57
CA LYS A 58 13.35 -5.61 0.45
C LYS A 58 14.62 -5.22 1.19
N SER A 59 14.48 -4.88 2.47
CA SER A 59 15.57 -4.72 3.43
C SER A 59 15.74 -5.99 4.27
N GLY A 60 16.94 -6.57 4.25
CA GLY A 60 17.26 -7.82 4.95
C GLY A 60 16.69 -9.07 4.26
N ASN A 61 16.53 -10.15 5.03
CA ASN A 61 16.18 -11.47 4.48
C ASN A 61 14.67 -11.74 4.42
N SER A 62 13.84 -10.91 5.06
CA SER A 62 12.41 -11.15 5.24
C SER A 62 11.57 -9.96 4.78
N CYS A 63 10.30 -10.23 4.49
CA CYS A 63 9.30 -9.20 4.20
C CYS A 63 8.44 -8.92 5.43
N PRO A 64 7.84 -7.72 5.54
CA PRO A 64 6.94 -7.41 6.64
C PRO A 64 5.69 -8.28 6.62
N PHE A 65 5.01 -8.38 7.76
CA PHE A 65 3.74 -9.09 7.86
C PHE A 65 2.70 -8.55 6.87
N GLY A 66 2.06 -9.45 6.11
CA GLY A 66 1.12 -9.10 5.03
C GLY A 66 1.77 -8.93 3.64
N PHE A 67 3.08 -9.16 3.54
CA PHE A 67 3.84 -9.05 2.29
C PHE A 67 4.59 -10.34 1.96
N TYR A 68 4.79 -10.60 0.68
CA TYR A 68 5.59 -11.72 0.18
C TYR A 68 6.77 -11.24 -0.66
N ALA A 69 7.83 -12.04 -0.70
CA ALA A 69 9.04 -11.69 -1.45
C ALA A 69 8.83 -11.86 -2.96
N SER A 70 9.29 -10.89 -3.74
CA SER A 70 9.35 -10.91 -5.19
C SER A 70 10.69 -10.31 -5.62
N GLY A 71 11.74 -11.15 -5.62
CA GLY A 71 13.11 -10.70 -5.83
C GLY A 71 13.58 -9.77 -4.70
N ASN A 72 14.07 -8.59 -5.06
CA ASN A 72 14.56 -7.57 -4.12
C ASN A 72 13.44 -6.66 -3.58
N TYR A 73 12.19 -7.11 -3.65
CA TYR A 73 11.01 -6.37 -3.21
C TYR A 73 10.10 -7.23 -2.36
N CYS A 74 9.29 -6.56 -1.55
CA CYS A 74 8.19 -7.12 -0.81
C CYS A 74 6.88 -6.58 -1.39
N LEU A 75 6.07 -7.48 -1.95
CA LEU A 75 4.78 -7.18 -2.54
C LEU A 75 3.68 -7.36 -1.50
N SER A 76 2.74 -6.43 -1.47
CA SER A 76 1.54 -6.54 -0.66
C SER A 76 0.74 -7.75 -1.13
N SER A 77 0.33 -8.59 -0.18
CA SER A 77 -0.58 -9.70 -0.47
C SER A 77 -1.94 -9.15 -0.94
N PRO A 78 -2.67 -9.87 -1.81
CA PRO A 78 -4.03 -9.49 -2.18
C PRO A 78 -4.90 -9.28 -0.93
N GLY A 79 -5.65 -8.17 -0.88
CA GLY A 79 -6.50 -7.82 0.26
C GLY A 79 -5.75 -7.37 1.52
N ASN A 80 -4.43 -7.17 1.46
CA ASN A 80 -3.68 -6.64 2.60
C ASN A 80 -3.96 -5.14 2.78
N GLU A 81 -4.46 -4.79 3.95
CA GLU A 81 -4.84 -3.45 4.41
C GLU A 81 -3.72 -2.82 5.26
N ARG A 82 -2.47 -3.24 5.01
CA ARG A 82 -1.29 -2.77 5.73
C ARG A 82 -0.38 -1.96 4.81
N GLU A 83 0.18 -0.92 5.40
CA GLU A 83 1.25 -0.13 4.80
C GLU A 83 2.54 -0.45 5.55
N ALA A 84 3.65 -0.58 4.80
CA ALA A 84 4.97 -0.82 5.32
C ALA A 84 5.96 0.23 4.82
N ILE A 85 6.82 0.69 5.73
CA ILE A 85 7.98 1.53 5.45
C ILE A 85 9.24 0.84 5.97
N GLN A 86 10.40 1.16 5.38
CA GLN A 86 11.67 0.71 5.93
C GLN A 86 11.88 1.34 7.32
N LYS A 87 12.41 0.53 8.24
CA LYS A 87 12.72 0.97 9.59
C LYS A 87 14.05 1.72 9.58
N THR A 88 14.06 2.95 10.11
CA THR A 88 15.27 3.75 10.28
C THR A 88 15.68 3.71 11.75
N GLY A 89 16.85 3.14 12.05
CA GLY A 89 17.29 2.92 13.43
C GLY A 89 16.51 1.80 14.14
N ASN A 90 16.28 1.95 15.44
CA ASN A 90 15.73 0.88 16.28
C ASN A 90 14.24 1.03 16.62
N SER A 91 13.60 2.15 16.27
CA SER A 91 12.21 2.46 16.60
C SER A 91 11.35 2.69 15.35
N CYS A 92 10.03 2.59 15.54
CA CYS A 92 9.04 2.93 14.52
C CYS A 92 8.34 4.24 14.87
N PRO A 93 7.81 4.97 13.87
CA PRO A 93 7.02 6.16 14.13
C PRO A 93 5.80 5.86 15.00
N PHE A 94 5.26 6.87 15.66
CA PHE A 94 4.03 6.72 16.45
C PHE A 94 2.88 6.16 15.60
N GLY A 95 2.18 5.14 16.10
CA GLY A 95 1.11 4.44 15.37
C GLY A 95 1.59 3.32 14.43
N TRP A 96 2.89 3.04 14.36
CA TRP A 96 3.46 1.93 13.59
C TRP A 96 4.08 0.88 14.52
N TYR A 97 4.01 -0.40 14.12
CA TYR A 97 4.60 -1.52 14.84
C TYR A 97 5.79 -2.11 14.06
N SER A 98 6.77 -2.64 14.80
CA SER A 98 7.96 -3.25 14.19
C SER A 98 7.62 -4.60 13.55
N SER A 99 8.12 -4.83 12.34
CA SER A 99 8.06 -6.11 11.63
C SER A 99 9.40 -6.34 10.93
N GLY A 100 10.36 -6.94 11.64
CA GLY A 100 11.74 -7.09 11.16
C GLY A 100 12.38 -5.73 10.86
N SER A 101 12.94 -5.57 9.65
CA SER A 101 13.55 -4.33 9.14
C SER A 101 12.54 -3.26 8.69
N TYR A 102 11.26 -3.42 9.04
CA TYR A 102 10.18 -2.52 8.62
C TYR A 102 9.36 -2.05 9.80
N CYS A 103 8.67 -0.95 9.57
CA CYS A 103 7.55 -0.50 10.36
C CYS A 103 6.29 -0.69 9.54
N VAL A 104 5.26 -1.26 10.16
CA VAL A 104 3.99 -1.54 9.51
C VAL A 104 2.89 -0.87 10.31
N LYS A 105 1.86 -0.37 9.64
CA LYS A 105 0.63 0.11 10.28
C LYS A 105 -0.57 -0.63 9.70
N HIS A 106 -1.63 -0.66 10.48
CA HIS A 106 -2.95 -1.13 10.08
C HIS A 106 -3.93 -0.03 10.44
N HIS A 107 -4.87 0.27 9.56
CA HIS A 107 -6.03 1.07 9.88
C HIS A 107 -7.24 0.24 9.50
#